data_AF-A0A1H4FZK7-F1
#
_entry.id   AF-A0A1H4FZK7-F1
#
_cell.length_a   1.000
_cell.length_b   1.000
_cell.length_c   1.000
_cell.angle_alpha   90.00
_cell.angle_beta   90.00
_cell.angle_gamma   90.00
#
_symmetry.space_group_name_H-M   'P 1'
#
loop_
_entity.id
_entity.type
_entity.pdbx_description
1 polymer ?
#
loop_
_entity_poly.entity_id
_entity_poly.type
_entity_poly.pdbx_seq_one_letter_code
_entity_poly.pdbx_strand_id
1 'polypeptide(L)'
;MQTHIKRITSVIAIAALTFTMFLSNSIDTMAKSETVKLSGESSDFVLLSDVVPDAIQEIRYYSTYNFVGDRIAGYEEPVALITKEAAVALKEVSDELVGKGYRLKIYDAYRPQMAVTNFMNWALDTSDIRMKQYFYPELDKSVLFPQGYIAEHSGHSRGSTVDLTLFDMTTEKEVDMGGTFDYFGELSHPDYKGITEQQYANRMLLRDVMMRHGFNPLEEEWWHFTLKNEPYKDTYFTFPVTTKSVVSSANTHKVSASTTTMLGDSPKWITNLPQSKNTSQMLVVAAYDTTVAWISLNEKGTDGKWRTIITTPGFIGKNGLGKTKEGDAKTPVGTFSFNAAFGIAPDPGCSIPYIQVGDDQYWSGDVNPGMQYNKMVNIKDYPNLDKENSEHIIEYTRQYQYCLNISYNAEGTPGLGSAIFLHCMGPSKPYTGGCVAVPENQMKLIMQNVKPDCTVIIDTMGNLGAEF
;
A
#
# COMPACT_ATOMS: atom_id res chain seq x y z
N MET A 1 4.04 84.03 35.79
CA MET A 1 2.58 83.85 35.75
C MET A 1 2.29 82.89 34.61
N GLN A 2 1.73 81.72 34.96
CA GLN A 2 1.13 80.70 34.10
C GLN A 2 1.99 79.79 33.21
N THR A 3 2.16 78.59 33.75
CA THR A 3 2.17 77.22 33.20
C THR A 3 1.37 76.92 31.92
N HIS A 4 1.83 75.88 31.21
CA HIS A 4 1.25 75.14 30.07
C HIS A 4 1.37 75.87 28.72
N ILE A 5 2.20 75.40 27.78
CA ILE A 5 1.87 74.31 26.84
C ILE A 5 3.10 73.44 26.56
N LYS A 6 2.92 72.14 26.75
CA LYS A 6 3.87 71.05 26.46
C LYS A 6 3.92 70.77 24.95
N ARG A 7 5.12 70.39 24.49
CA ARG A 7 5.43 69.35 23.49
C ARG A 7 4.58 69.33 22.21
N ILE A 8 5.21 69.63 21.08
CA ILE A 8 5.14 68.94 19.77
C ILE A 8 5.75 69.93 18.78
N THR A 9 7.03 69.78 18.41
CA THR A 9 7.56 70.33 17.13
C THR A 9 8.97 69.89 16.73
N SER A 10 9.66 69.02 17.49
CA SER A 10 11.04 68.61 17.11
C SER A 10 11.22 67.11 16.82
N VAL A 11 10.15 66.35 16.55
CA VAL A 11 10.25 64.90 16.23
C VAL A 11 10.07 64.61 14.73
N ILE A 12 9.69 65.58 13.90
CA ILE A 12 9.30 65.30 12.50
C ILE A 12 10.48 65.28 11.51
N ALA A 13 11.65 65.82 11.86
CA ALA A 13 12.79 65.89 10.92
C ALA A 13 13.78 64.71 11.00
N ILE A 14 13.74 63.87 12.05
CA ILE A 14 14.61 62.67 12.16
C ILE A 14 13.85 61.40 11.71
N ALA A 15 12.53 61.43 11.64
CA ALA A 15 11.72 60.31 11.15
C ALA A 15 11.70 60.18 9.61
N ALA A 16 12.04 61.22 8.86
CA ALA A 16 11.98 61.20 7.39
C ALA A 16 13.24 60.61 6.72
N LEU A 17 14.41 60.66 7.39
CA LEU A 17 15.65 60.07 6.86
C LEU A 17 15.89 58.62 7.30
N THR A 18 15.28 58.18 8.41
CA THR A 18 15.33 56.77 8.82
C THR A 18 14.28 55.92 8.12
N PHE A 19 13.20 56.52 7.61
CA PHE A 19 12.16 55.80 6.87
C PHE A 19 12.56 55.47 5.42
N THR A 20 13.48 56.24 4.81
CA THR A 20 13.95 55.98 3.44
C THR A 20 15.07 54.93 3.37
N MET A 21 15.91 54.79 4.40
CA MET A 21 16.92 53.72 4.48
C MET A 21 16.35 52.37 4.94
N PHE A 22 15.23 52.36 5.67
CA PHE A 22 14.53 51.11 5.99
C PHE A 22 13.65 50.60 4.84
N LEU A 23 13.17 51.46 3.94
CA LEU A 23 12.45 50.99 2.74
C LEU A 23 13.39 50.46 1.65
N SER A 24 14.61 50.96 1.50
CA SER A 24 15.54 50.41 0.50
C SER A 24 16.12 49.05 0.91
N ASN A 25 16.33 48.81 2.21
CA ASN A 25 16.77 47.49 2.69
C ASN A 25 15.62 46.49 2.89
N SER A 26 14.36 46.94 3.00
CA SER A 26 13.21 46.03 3.13
C SER A 26 12.64 45.58 1.78
N ILE A 27 12.92 46.31 0.69
CA ILE A 27 12.52 45.91 -0.67
C ILE A 27 13.49 44.85 -1.25
N ASP A 28 14.77 44.84 -0.85
CA ASP A 28 15.73 43.80 -1.29
C ASP A 28 15.57 42.46 -0.53
N THR A 29 14.94 42.44 0.65
CA THR A 29 14.62 41.20 1.40
C THR A 29 13.24 40.61 1.12
N MET A 30 12.39 41.25 0.32
CA MET A 30 11.10 40.72 -0.13
C MET A 30 11.08 40.43 -1.63
N ALA A 31 12.15 39.81 -2.16
CA ALA A 31 12.17 39.21 -3.49
C ALA A 31 13.34 38.22 -3.66
N LYS A 32 13.60 37.36 -2.68
CA LYS A 32 14.12 36.03 -3.00
C LYS A 32 12.94 35.07 -3.01
N SER A 33 12.24 35.04 -4.13
CA SER A 33 11.46 33.85 -4.47
C SER A 33 12.50 32.72 -4.57
N GLU A 34 12.55 31.86 -3.56
CA GLU A 34 13.21 30.56 -3.69
C GLU A 34 12.57 29.90 -4.91
N THR A 35 13.38 29.68 -5.94
CA THR A 35 12.91 29.16 -7.22
C THR A 35 12.69 27.68 -7.02
N VAL A 36 11.47 27.31 -6.61
CA VAL A 36 11.03 25.92 -6.45
C VAL A 36 11.32 25.16 -7.74
N LYS A 37 12.14 24.11 -7.68
CA LYS A 37 12.50 23.32 -8.85
C LYS A 37 11.52 22.15 -9.00
N LEU A 38 10.74 22.14 -10.06
CA LEU A 38 9.92 20.96 -10.42
C LEU A 38 10.75 19.93 -11.19
N SER A 39 10.52 18.64 -10.94
CA SER A 39 11.23 17.56 -11.65
C SER A 39 10.33 16.34 -11.90
N GLY A 40 10.37 15.79 -13.11
CA GLY A 40 9.76 14.50 -13.43
C GLY A 40 10.70 13.30 -13.26
N GLU A 41 11.98 13.53 -12.95
CA GLU A 41 13.00 12.49 -12.85
C GLU A 41 12.84 11.68 -11.56
N SER A 42 12.73 10.37 -11.69
CA SER A 42 12.46 9.41 -10.60
C SER A 42 13.60 8.43 -10.35
N SER A 43 14.73 8.59 -11.04
CA SER A 43 15.86 7.65 -11.03
C SER A 43 16.48 7.39 -9.65
N ASP A 44 16.29 8.32 -8.72
CA ASP A 44 16.77 8.26 -7.34
C ASP A 44 15.70 7.86 -6.32
N PHE A 45 14.54 7.44 -6.81
CA PHE A 45 13.49 6.84 -6.02
C PHE A 45 13.50 5.32 -6.18
N VAL A 46 12.97 4.65 -5.16
CA VAL A 46 12.76 3.20 -5.10
C VAL A 46 11.35 2.90 -4.60
N LEU A 47 10.88 1.69 -4.86
CA LEU A 47 9.73 1.14 -4.13
C LEU A 47 10.18 0.85 -2.71
N LEU A 48 9.43 1.36 -1.73
CA LEU A 48 9.77 1.12 -0.32
C LEU A 48 9.76 -0.37 0.03
N SER A 49 8.86 -1.15 -0.58
CA SER A 49 8.78 -2.61 -0.38
C SER A 49 10.05 -3.35 -0.77
N ASP A 50 10.86 -2.79 -1.66
CA ASP A 50 12.10 -3.44 -2.11
C ASP A 50 13.22 -3.30 -1.07
N VAL A 51 13.11 -2.29 -0.18
CA VAL A 51 14.11 -1.97 0.85
C VAL A 51 13.63 -2.37 2.25
N VAL A 52 12.33 -2.16 2.53
CA VAL A 52 11.67 -2.44 3.82
C VAL A 52 10.46 -3.37 3.58
N PRO A 53 10.69 -4.66 3.28
CA PRO A 53 9.64 -5.59 2.81
C PRO A 53 8.61 -5.96 3.89
N ASP A 54 8.93 -5.74 5.16
CA ASP A 54 8.08 -5.98 6.33
C ASP A 54 7.16 -4.78 6.66
N ALA A 55 7.37 -3.63 6.03
CA ALA A 55 6.49 -2.48 6.17
C ALA A 55 5.12 -2.74 5.53
N ILE A 56 4.06 -2.52 6.29
CA ILE A 56 2.68 -2.57 5.83
C ILE A 56 2.38 -1.26 5.10
N GLN A 57 1.84 -1.31 3.88
CA GLN A 57 1.51 -0.12 3.11
C GLN A 57 -0.01 0.03 3.01
N GLU A 58 -0.54 1.09 3.62
CA GLU A 58 -1.94 1.50 3.54
C GLU A 58 -2.01 2.91 2.97
N ILE A 59 -1.60 3.05 1.70
CA ILE A 59 -1.44 4.35 1.04
C ILE A 59 -2.78 5.08 0.95
N ARG A 60 -3.00 6.03 1.86
CA ARG A 60 -4.33 6.63 2.12
C ARG A 60 -4.85 7.42 0.94
N TYR A 61 -3.96 8.09 0.22
CA TYR A 61 -4.30 8.94 -0.91
C TYR A 61 -4.60 8.17 -2.21
N TYR A 62 -4.27 6.88 -2.29
CA TYR A 62 -4.79 5.99 -3.34
C TYR A 62 -6.24 5.56 -3.07
N SER A 63 -6.64 5.54 -1.80
CA SER A 63 -7.99 5.21 -1.36
C SER A 63 -8.90 6.43 -1.35
N THR A 64 -10.20 6.22 -1.10
CA THR A 64 -11.17 7.31 -0.86
C THR A 64 -11.29 7.69 0.62
N TYR A 65 -10.59 7.00 1.52
CA TYR A 65 -10.59 7.32 2.95
C TYR A 65 -9.40 8.22 3.29
N ASN A 66 -9.57 9.50 3.00
CA ASN A 66 -8.67 10.61 3.32
C ASN A 66 -9.52 11.88 3.49
N PHE A 67 -8.91 13.01 3.87
CA PHE A 67 -9.65 14.25 4.15
C PHE A 67 -10.37 14.87 2.93
N VAL A 68 -10.00 14.51 1.69
CA VAL A 68 -10.71 14.92 0.47
C VAL A 68 -11.94 14.03 0.23
N GLY A 69 -11.82 12.73 0.48
CA GLY A 69 -12.89 11.74 0.25
C GLY A 69 -12.88 11.11 -1.14
N ASP A 70 -11.91 11.47 -1.97
CA ASP A 70 -11.67 10.94 -3.31
C ASP A 70 -10.22 10.43 -3.42
N ARG A 71 -9.93 9.62 -4.44
CA ARG A 71 -8.55 9.27 -4.77
C ARG A 71 -7.82 10.54 -5.24
N ILE A 72 -6.62 10.75 -4.72
CA ILE A 72 -5.85 11.97 -4.97
C ILE A 72 -5.09 11.88 -6.29
N ALA A 73 -5.07 12.97 -7.04
CA ALA A 73 -4.34 13.06 -8.30
C ALA A 73 -2.88 12.64 -8.14
N GLY A 74 -2.39 11.81 -9.07
CA GLY A 74 -1.03 11.29 -9.07
C GLY A 74 -0.82 10.02 -8.24
N TYR A 75 -1.78 9.59 -7.41
CA TYR A 75 -1.75 8.27 -6.78
C TYR A 75 -2.38 7.23 -7.70
N GLU A 76 -1.57 6.56 -8.52
CA GLU A 76 -2.02 5.60 -9.52
C GLU A 76 -1.98 4.15 -9.03
N GLU A 77 -1.16 3.85 -8.02
CA GLU A 77 -1.07 2.56 -7.34
C GLU A 77 -0.92 2.74 -5.81
N PRO A 78 -1.33 1.75 -4.99
CA PRO A 78 -1.18 1.80 -3.54
C PRO A 78 0.24 1.39 -3.10
N VAL A 79 1.25 2.10 -3.60
CA VAL A 79 2.66 1.85 -3.28
C VAL A 79 3.32 3.10 -2.71
N ALA A 80 4.28 2.93 -1.80
CA ALA A 80 5.12 4.00 -1.31
C ALA A 80 6.38 4.07 -2.18
N LEU A 81 6.61 5.22 -2.81
CA LEU A 81 7.88 5.56 -3.41
C LEU A 81 8.65 6.47 -2.44
N ILE A 82 9.96 6.34 -2.41
CA ILE A 82 10.81 7.10 -1.49
C ILE A 82 12.21 7.24 -2.09
N THR A 83 12.97 8.27 -1.74
CA THR A 83 14.38 8.38 -2.14
C THR A 83 15.18 7.21 -1.57
N LYS A 84 16.22 6.78 -2.30
CA LYS A 84 17.10 5.68 -1.88
C LYS A 84 17.65 5.90 -0.45
N GLU A 85 18.07 7.12 -0.15
CA GLU A 85 18.65 7.50 1.14
C GLU A 85 17.65 7.39 2.28
N ALA A 86 16.41 7.87 2.08
CA ALA A 86 15.38 7.78 3.09
C ALA A 86 14.87 6.33 3.25
N ALA A 87 14.86 5.53 2.19
CA ALA A 87 14.55 4.09 2.27
C ALA A 87 15.53 3.34 3.16
N VAL A 88 16.84 3.61 3.01
CA VAL A 88 17.89 3.00 3.83
C VAL A 88 17.74 3.40 5.29
N ALA A 89 17.53 4.68 5.58
CA ALA A 89 17.31 5.13 6.96
C ALA A 89 16.03 4.53 7.57
N LEU A 90 14.95 4.44 6.80
CA LEU A 90 13.69 3.84 7.26
C LEU A 90 13.82 2.32 7.49
N LYS A 91 14.74 1.64 6.80
CA LYS A 91 15.07 0.25 7.09
C LYS A 91 15.67 0.07 8.48
N GLU A 92 16.56 0.98 8.90
CA GLU A 92 17.15 0.94 10.24
C GLU A 92 16.10 1.18 11.34
N VAL A 93 15.14 2.08 11.08
CA VAL A 93 13.93 2.25 11.92
C VAL A 93 13.15 0.95 12.04
N SER A 94 12.84 0.31 10.90
CA SER A 94 12.06 -0.93 10.87
C SER A 94 12.76 -2.03 11.66
N ASP A 95 14.07 -2.20 11.45
CA ASP A 95 14.87 -3.23 12.14
C ASP A 95 14.85 -3.05 13.66
N GLU A 96 14.95 -1.82 14.16
CA GLU A 96 14.83 -1.55 15.59
C GLU A 96 13.43 -1.87 16.13
N LEU A 97 12.38 -1.48 15.42
CA LEU A 97 10.99 -1.67 15.84
C LEU A 97 10.57 -3.14 15.79
N VAL A 98 11.04 -3.90 14.80
CA VAL A 98 10.86 -5.35 14.73
C VAL A 98 11.46 -6.01 15.98
N GLY A 99 12.65 -5.59 16.40
CA GLY A 99 13.26 -6.04 17.66
C GLY A 99 12.45 -5.69 18.92
N LYS A 100 11.49 -4.76 18.82
CA LYS A 100 10.56 -4.36 19.89
C LYS A 100 9.16 -4.95 19.74
N GLY A 101 8.92 -5.80 18.75
CA GLY A 101 7.59 -6.41 18.52
C GLY A 101 6.65 -5.60 17.62
N TYR A 102 7.17 -4.60 16.90
CA TYR A 102 6.38 -3.74 16.01
C TYR A 102 6.83 -3.84 14.55
N ARG A 103 5.91 -3.58 13.62
CA ARG A 103 6.22 -3.28 12.21
C ARG A 103 5.80 -1.86 11.88
N LEU A 104 6.41 -1.30 10.84
CA LEU A 104 5.96 -0.02 10.29
C LEU A 104 4.68 -0.21 9.49
N LYS A 105 3.76 0.75 9.62
CA LYS A 105 2.61 0.91 8.72
C LYS A 105 2.64 2.29 8.09
N ILE A 106 2.72 2.35 6.76
CA ILE A 106 2.95 3.55 5.97
C ILE A 106 1.63 4.05 5.38
N TYR A 107 1.29 5.31 5.62
CA TYR A 107 0.12 5.97 5.07
C TYR A 107 0.45 6.84 3.85
N ASP A 108 1.63 7.47 3.86
CA ASP A 108 2.16 8.23 2.74
C ASP A 108 3.70 8.29 2.75
N ALA A 109 4.30 8.51 1.59
CA ALA A 109 5.74 8.75 1.41
C ALA A 109 5.97 9.83 0.34
N TYR A 110 6.51 9.49 -0.82
CA TYR A 110 6.55 10.43 -1.95
C TYR A 110 5.13 10.83 -2.41
N ARG A 111 4.88 12.14 -2.44
CA ARG A 111 3.63 12.76 -2.90
C ARG A 111 3.91 13.70 -4.06
N PRO A 112 3.42 13.43 -5.29
CA PRO A 112 3.69 14.31 -6.43
C PRO A 112 3.07 15.69 -6.23
N GLN A 113 3.67 16.74 -6.81
CA GLN A 113 3.13 18.10 -6.73
C GLN A 113 1.67 18.19 -7.22
N MET A 114 1.24 17.36 -8.16
CA MET A 114 -0.17 17.33 -8.61
C MET A 114 -1.15 16.89 -7.50
N ALA A 115 -0.71 16.05 -6.55
CA ALA A 115 -1.50 15.70 -5.37
C ALA A 115 -1.62 16.91 -4.43
N VAL A 116 -0.54 17.67 -4.24
CA VAL A 116 -0.55 18.91 -3.45
C VAL A 116 -1.50 19.93 -4.08
N THR A 117 -1.45 20.10 -5.41
CA THR A 117 -2.40 20.95 -6.14
C THR A 117 -3.84 20.46 -5.98
N ASN A 118 -4.09 19.14 -5.95
CA ASN A 118 -5.41 18.58 -5.67
C ASN A 118 -5.88 18.97 -4.25
N PHE A 119 -5.01 18.89 -3.24
CA PHE A 119 -5.33 19.30 -1.88
C PHE A 119 -5.65 20.79 -1.78
N MET A 120 -4.88 21.64 -2.47
CA MET A 120 -5.14 23.08 -2.54
C MET A 120 -6.50 23.38 -3.18
N ASN A 121 -6.79 22.78 -4.34
CA ASN A 121 -8.08 22.98 -5.02
C ASN A 121 -9.25 22.55 -4.14
N TRP A 122 -9.11 21.42 -3.44
CA TRP A 122 -10.08 20.99 -2.46
C TRP A 122 -10.21 21.99 -1.31
N ALA A 123 -9.10 22.48 -0.74
CA ALA A 123 -9.11 23.42 0.38
C ALA A 123 -9.81 24.75 0.02
N LEU A 124 -9.60 25.22 -1.21
CA LEU A 124 -10.23 26.44 -1.75
C LEU A 124 -11.73 26.27 -2.02
N ASP A 125 -12.20 25.06 -2.32
CA ASP A 125 -13.62 24.74 -2.34
C ASP A 125 -14.14 24.52 -0.92
N THR A 126 -14.49 25.62 -0.24
CA THR A 126 -15.00 25.57 1.14
C THR A 126 -16.35 24.85 1.29
N SER A 127 -17.03 24.51 0.19
CA SER A 127 -18.32 23.80 0.21
C SER A 127 -18.18 22.28 0.35
N ASP A 128 -17.05 21.72 -0.11
CA ASP A 128 -16.80 20.27 0.00
C ASP A 128 -16.32 19.88 1.40
N ILE A 129 -17.27 19.68 2.31
CA ILE A 129 -17.04 19.31 3.71
C ILE A 129 -17.39 17.84 4.01
N ARG A 130 -17.45 16.98 2.98
CA ARG A 130 -17.95 15.59 3.11
C ARG A 130 -17.22 14.78 4.18
N MET A 131 -15.91 15.01 4.31
CA MET A 131 -15.05 14.28 5.25
C MET A 131 -14.79 15.03 6.57
N LYS A 132 -15.43 16.19 6.77
CA LYS A 132 -15.23 17.06 7.95
C LYS A 132 -15.37 16.32 9.27
N GLN A 133 -16.44 15.52 9.43
CA GLN A 133 -16.71 14.81 10.68
C GLN A 133 -15.60 13.84 11.10
N TYR A 134 -14.76 13.40 10.16
CA TYR A 134 -13.71 12.42 10.40
C TYR A 134 -12.34 13.07 10.61
N PHE A 135 -12.01 14.08 9.81
CA PHE A 135 -10.64 14.62 9.75
C PHE A 135 -10.50 16.02 10.31
N TYR A 136 -11.55 16.83 10.37
CA TYR A 136 -11.46 18.20 10.87
C TYR A 136 -12.78 18.68 11.50
N PRO A 137 -13.37 17.91 12.44
CA PRO A 137 -14.71 18.16 12.94
C PRO A 137 -14.84 19.53 13.62
N GLU A 138 -13.77 19.97 14.29
CA GLU A 138 -13.71 21.21 15.07
C GLU A 138 -13.28 22.45 14.25
N LEU A 139 -12.83 22.25 13.01
CA LEU A 139 -12.31 23.34 12.19
C LEU A 139 -13.30 23.78 11.11
N ASP A 140 -13.32 25.08 10.83
CA ASP A 140 -13.89 25.59 9.59
C ASP A 140 -12.92 25.30 8.45
N LYS A 141 -13.41 24.79 7.31
CA LYS A 141 -12.54 24.41 6.19
C LYS A 141 -11.72 25.60 5.66
N SER A 142 -12.24 26.83 5.78
CA SER A 142 -11.54 28.05 5.36
C SER A 142 -10.24 28.31 6.13
N VAL A 143 -10.04 27.69 7.29
CA VAL A 143 -8.82 27.88 8.09
C VAL A 143 -7.70 26.91 7.76
N LEU A 144 -7.97 25.83 7.01
CA LEU A 144 -6.99 24.77 6.78
C LEU A 144 -5.75 25.26 6.02
N PHE A 145 -5.92 26.14 5.03
CA PHE A 145 -4.81 26.72 4.30
C PHE A 145 -4.12 27.87 5.08
N PRO A 146 -4.83 28.89 5.60
CA PRO A 146 -4.21 29.97 6.37
C PRO A 146 -3.47 29.53 7.64
N GLN A 147 -3.89 28.42 8.26
CA GLN A 147 -3.26 27.88 9.47
C GLN A 147 -2.19 26.81 9.15
N GLY A 148 -1.89 26.57 7.88
CA GLY A 148 -0.76 25.73 7.48
C GLY A 148 -1.01 24.22 7.51
N TYR A 149 -2.25 23.75 7.73
CA TYR A 149 -2.59 22.33 7.59
C TYR A 149 -2.44 21.85 6.13
N ILE A 150 -2.59 22.76 5.16
CA ILE A 150 -2.32 22.51 3.75
C ILE A 150 -1.33 23.56 3.26
N ALA A 151 -0.22 23.11 2.69
CA ALA A 151 0.82 23.95 2.12
C ALA A 151 0.83 23.86 0.59
N GLU A 152 1.27 24.94 -0.08
CA GLU A 152 1.46 24.96 -1.54
C GLU A 152 2.59 24.01 -2.01
N HIS A 153 3.52 23.75 -1.09
CA HIS A 153 4.69 22.91 -1.29
C HIS A 153 4.85 21.98 -0.09
N SER A 154 4.82 20.67 -0.35
CA SER A 154 4.91 19.64 0.69
C SER A 154 6.31 19.04 0.75
N GLY A 155 6.80 18.76 1.96
CA GLY A 155 8.02 17.98 2.17
C GLY A 155 7.99 16.62 1.45
N HIS A 156 6.81 15.99 1.38
CA HIS A 156 6.60 14.73 0.66
C HIS A 156 6.92 14.80 -0.82
N SER A 157 6.73 15.96 -1.46
CA SER A 157 7.08 16.15 -2.87
C SER A 157 8.59 16.16 -3.12
N ARG A 158 9.40 16.23 -2.07
CA ARG A 158 10.86 16.10 -2.13
C ARG A 158 11.34 14.65 -1.95
N GLY A 159 10.41 13.74 -1.64
CA GLY A 159 10.60 12.29 -1.69
C GLY A 159 11.27 11.65 -0.47
N SER A 160 11.62 12.44 0.55
CA SER A 160 12.32 11.94 1.75
C SER A 160 11.51 12.11 3.04
N THR A 161 10.20 12.27 2.89
CA THR A 161 9.23 12.43 3.96
C THR A 161 8.28 11.24 3.96
N VAL A 162 7.88 10.79 5.14
CA VAL A 162 7.03 9.63 5.35
C VAL A 162 6.03 9.89 6.48
N ASP A 163 4.80 9.45 6.26
CA ASP A 163 3.72 9.42 7.24
C ASP A 163 3.45 7.96 7.64
N LEU A 164 3.58 7.66 8.93
CA LEU A 164 3.51 6.28 9.40
C LEU A 164 3.01 6.12 10.84
N THR A 165 2.67 4.88 11.17
CA THR A 165 2.39 4.42 12.53
C THR A 165 3.06 3.07 12.80
N LEU A 166 2.83 2.54 14.01
CA LEU A 166 3.27 1.23 14.44
C LEU A 166 2.15 0.21 14.30
N PHE A 167 2.51 -1.00 13.90
CA PHE A 167 1.66 -2.19 13.95
C PHE A 167 2.22 -3.13 15.01
N ASP A 168 1.42 -3.46 16.03
CA ASP A 168 1.80 -4.37 17.10
C ASP A 168 1.66 -5.82 16.62
N MET A 169 2.79 -6.55 16.58
CA MET A 169 2.81 -7.93 16.09
C MET A 169 2.18 -8.93 17.07
N THR A 170 2.02 -8.57 18.35
CA THR A 170 1.40 -9.45 19.36
C THR A 170 -0.11 -9.36 19.31
N THR A 171 -0.65 -8.13 19.19
CA THR A 171 -2.09 -7.89 19.15
C THR A 171 -2.65 -7.90 17.73
N GLU A 172 -1.77 -7.89 16.72
CA GLU A 172 -2.06 -7.82 15.30
C GLU A 172 -2.94 -6.62 14.92
N LYS A 173 -2.70 -5.51 15.61
CA LYS A 173 -3.45 -4.27 15.43
C LYS A 173 -2.50 -3.10 15.26
N GLU A 174 -3.04 -2.08 14.59
CA GLU A 174 -2.43 -0.76 14.64
C GLU A 174 -2.35 -0.30 16.09
N VAL A 175 -1.18 0.24 16.47
CA VAL A 175 -0.96 0.80 17.78
C VAL A 175 -1.84 2.03 17.93
N ASP A 176 -2.62 2.08 19.02
CA ASP A 176 -3.49 3.21 19.30
C ASP A 176 -2.66 4.46 19.66
N MET A 177 -2.70 5.44 18.76
CA MET A 177 -2.02 6.73 18.90
C MET A 177 -2.95 7.82 19.45
N GLY A 178 -4.20 7.49 19.81
CA GLY A 178 -5.17 8.43 20.36
C GLY A 178 -5.82 9.37 19.34
N GLY A 179 -5.60 9.13 18.05
CA GLY A 179 -6.18 9.89 16.95
C GLY A 179 -5.91 9.20 15.61
N THR A 180 -6.66 9.59 14.58
CA THR A 180 -6.43 9.08 13.22
C THR A 180 -5.33 9.87 12.52
N PHE A 181 -4.63 9.22 11.59
CA PHE A 181 -3.84 9.88 10.57
C PHE A 181 -4.69 10.94 9.83
N ASP A 182 -4.05 12.03 9.40
CA ASP A 182 -4.65 13.19 8.71
C ASP A 182 -5.72 13.95 9.52
N TYR A 183 -5.76 13.78 10.85
CA TYR A 183 -6.63 14.60 11.68
C TYR A 183 -6.08 16.04 11.77
N PHE A 184 -6.82 17.04 11.30
CA PHE A 184 -6.47 18.45 11.44
C PHE A 184 -6.97 18.99 12.77
N GLY A 185 -6.05 19.16 13.71
CA GLY A 185 -6.28 19.80 15.00
C GLY A 185 -5.22 19.43 16.02
N GLU A 186 -5.28 20.06 17.19
CA GLU A 186 -4.29 19.89 18.27
C GLU A 186 -4.15 18.43 18.75
N LEU A 187 -5.17 17.59 18.56
CA LEU A 187 -5.10 16.15 18.87
C LEU A 187 -3.94 15.45 18.15
N SER A 188 -3.53 15.96 16.98
CA SER A 188 -2.45 15.40 16.18
C SER A 188 -1.06 15.80 16.66
N HIS A 189 -0.97 16.82 17.52
CA HIS A 189 0.33 17.27 18.03
C HIS A 189 0.95 16.17 18.90
N PRO A 190 2.23 15.81 18.72
CA PRO A 190 2.87 14.73 19.47
C PRO A 190 2.85 14.95 20.98
N ASP A 191 2.82 16.20 21.44
CA ASP A 191 2.84 16.58 22.85
C ASP A 191 1.45 16.75 23.50
N TYR A 192 0.37 16.58 22.73
CA TYR A 192 -1.02 16.73 23.18
C TYR A 192 -1.32 15.90 24.43
N LYS A 193 -1.98 16.52 25.42
CA LYS A 193 -2.21 15.93 26.76
C LYS A 193 -3.62 15.38 26.99
N GLY A 194 -4.53 15.53 26.03
CA GLY A 194 -5.91 15.01 26.13
C GLY A 194 -6.06 13.52 25.75
N ILE A 195 -4.95 12.79 25.62
CA ILE A 195 -4.91 11.35 25.31
C ILE A 195 -4.43 10.54 26.53
N THR A 196 -4.60 9.23 26.49
CA THR A 196 -4.12 8.33 27.55
C THR A 196 -2.59 8.30 27.62
N GLU A 197 -2.04 7.94 28.79
CA GLU A 197 -0.59 7.78 28.97
C GLU A 197 0.01 6.76 27.99
N GLN A 198 -0.70 5.68 27.70
CA GLN A 198 -0.24 4.66 26.73
C GLN A 198 -0.20 5.22 25.31
N GLN A 199 -1.23 5.94 24.86
CA GLN A 199 -1.25 6.57 23.53
C GLN A 199 -0.12 7.59 23.39
N TYR A 200 0.15 8.38 24.44
CA TYR A 200 1.28 9.29 24.47
C TYR A 200 2.62 8.54 24.38
N ALA A 201 2.80 7.48 25.18
CA ALA A 201 4.00 6.65 25.15
C ALA A 201 4.22 5.99 23.77
N ASN A 202 3.16 5.59 23.08
CA ASN A 202 3.21 5.04 21.73
C ASN A 202 3.73 6.07 20.71
N ARG A 203 3.22 7.31 20.77
CA ARG A 203 3.72 8.42 19.93
C ARG A 203 5.20 8.68 20.17
N MET A 204 5.61 8.71 21.45
CA MET A 204 7.01 8.96 21.82
C MET A 204 7.93 7.81 21.39
N LEU A 205 7.49 6.56 21.50
CA LEU A 205 8.23 5.40 20.98
C LEU A 205 8.53 5.57 19.48
N LEU A 206 7.50 5.86 18.67
CA LEU A 206 7.68 6.07 17.24
C LEU A 206 8.64 7.25 16.99
N ARG A 207 8.36 8.40 17.61
CA ARG A 207 9.16 9.62 17.47
C ARG A 207 10.64 9.40 17.80
N ASP A 208 10.92 8.77 18.92
CA ASP A 208 12.29 8.57 19.41
C ASP A 208 13.08 7.62 18.50
N VAL A 209 12.45 6.54 18.00
CA VAL A 209 13.10 5.64 17.04
C VAL A 209 13.38 6.36 15.72
N MET A 210 12.39 7.07 15.16
CA MET A 210 12.57 7.83 13.92
C MET A 210 13.72 8.85 14.04
N MET A 211 13.77 9.57 15.16
CA MET A 211 14.83 10.55 15.42
C MET A 211 16.22 9.93 15.54
N ARG A 212 16.35 8.76 16.17
CA ARG A 212 17.64 8.04 16.29
C ARG A 212 18.21 7.66 14.93
N HIS A 213 17.34 7.34 13.97
CA HIS A 213 17.73 6.95 12.60
C HIS A 213 17.65 8.11 11.60
N GLY A 214 17.79 9.34 12.09
CA GLY A 214 18.07 10.49 11.24
C GLY A 214 16.85 11.20 10.65
N PHE A 215 15.65 10.96 11.16
CA PHE A 215 14.45 11.71 10.76
C PHE A 215 14.15 12.88 11.71
N ASN A 216 13.69 13.99 11.15
CA ASN A 216 13.12 15.11 11.89
C ASN A 216 11.59 14.96 11.91
N PRO A 217 10.96 15.01 13.08
CA PRO A 217 9.50 15.00 13.19
C PRO A 217 8.91 16.39 12.90
N LEU A 218 7.60 16.42 12.61
CA LEU A 218 6.79 17.65 12.66
C LEU A 218 6.26 17.88 14.08
N GLU A 219 6.03 19.13 14.47
CA GLU A 219 5.51 19.47 15.80
C GLU A 219 3.98 19.38 15.86
N GLU A 220 3.32 19.44 14.70
CA GLU A 220 1.87 19.45 14.56
C GLU A 220 1.29 18.06 14.26
N GLU A 221 2.12 17.11 13.81
CA GLU A 221 1.68 15.78 13.36
C GLU A 221 2.54 14.65 13.95
N TRP A 222 1.93 13.75 14.72
CA TRP A 222 2.64 12.63 15.36
C TRP A 222 3.13 11.55 14.40
N TRP A 223 2.60 11.48 13.18
CA TRP A 223 2.93 10.47 12.17
C TRP A 223 4.01 10.93 11.17
N HIS A 224 4.34 12.23 11.13
CA HIS A 224 5.08 12.84 10.03
C HIS A 224 6.57 13.00 10.31
N PHE A 225 7.40 12.51 9.38
CA PHE A 225 8.85 12.51 9.54
C PHE A 225 9.59 12.77 8.22
N THR A 226 10.55 13.69 8.22
CA THR A 226 11.41 14.00 7.07
C THR A 226 12.87 13.66 7.35
N LEU A 227 13.55 12.98 6.43
CA LEU A 227 14.98 12.67 6.56
C LEU A 227 15.81 13.96 6.72
N LYS A 228 16.61 14.04 7.79
CA LYS A 228 17.38 15.25 8.13
C LYS A 228 18.35 15.69 7.03
N ASN A 229 18.99 14.72 6.38
CA ASN A 229 19.94 14.92 5.29
C ASN A 229 19.33 14.48 3.96
N GLU A 230 18.11 14.91 3.66
CA GLU A 230 17.45 14.61 2.39
C GLU A 230 18.28 15.07 1.17
N PRO A 231 18.32 14.26 0.09
CA PRO A 231 19.07 14.59 -1.13
C PRO A 231 18.50 15.79 -1.91
N TYR A 232 17.23 16.13 -1.71
CA TYR A 232 16.51 17.13 -2.51
C TYR A 232 15.76 18.16 -1.67
N LYS A 233 16.45 19.19 -1.16
CA LYS A 233 15.77 20.21 -0.32
C LYS A 233 14.85 21.16 -1.09
N ASP A 234 15.18 21.42 -2.35
CA ASP A 234 14.53 22.46 -3.18
C ASP A 234 13.88 21.88 -4.45
N THR A 235 13.83 20.55 -4.59
CA THR A 235 13.25 19.86 -5.77
C THR A 235 11.95 19.14 -5.41
N TYR A 236 10.88 19.50 -6.10
CA TYR A 236 9.53 18.99 -5.90
C TYR A 236 9.14 18.16 -7.11
N PHE A 237 9.02 16.85 -6.89
CA PHE A 237 8.82 15.91 -7.97
C PHE A 237 7.35 15.83 -8.40
N THR A 238 7.15 15.52 -9.68
CA THR A 238 5.83 15.59 -10.35
C THR A 238 5.42 14.27 -11.00
N PHE A 239 6.26 13.23 -10.98
CA PHE A 239 5.93 11.93 -11.57
C PHE A 239 4.89 11.18 -10.71
N PRO A 240 3.99 10.38 -11.30
CA PRO A 240 2.92 9.71 -10.53
C PRO A 240 3.48 8.63 -9.59
N VAL A 241 2.75 8.35 -8.52
CA VAL A 241 2.98 7.23 -7.61
C VAL A 241 2.46 5.95 -8.28
N THR A 242 3.36 5.27 -8.98
CA THR A 242 3.17 3.95 -9.58
C THR A 242 4.52 3.24 -9.61
N THR A 243 4.51 1.91 -9.51
CA THR A 243 5.69 1.08 -9.73
C THR A 243 6.43 1.45 -11.02
N LYS A 244 5.71 1.77 -12.10
CA LYS A 244 6.27 2.16 -13.40
C LYS A 244 7.17 3.40 -13.34
N SER A 245 6.96 4.28 -12.37
CA SER A 245 7.75 5.50 -12.24
C SER A 245 9.18 5.21 -11.84
N VAL A 246 9.47 4.12 -11.11
CA VAL A 246 10.82 3.83 -10.59
C VAL A 246 11.46 2.59 -11.24
N VAL A 247 10.76 1.92 -12.15
CA VAL A 247 11.33 0.86 -12.98
C VAL A 247 12.16 1.50 -14.09
N SER A 248 13.49 1.43 -13.97
CA SER A 248 14.43 2.08 -14.89
C SER A 248 14.21 1.71 -16.36
N SER A 249 14.33 2.70 -17.24
CA SER A 249 14.43 2.60 -18.70
C SER A 249 15.73 1.93 -19.19
N ALA A 250 16.36 1.08 -18.39
CA ALA A 250 17.48 0.23 -18.79
C ALA A 250 16.96 -1.07 -19.44
N ASN A 251 16.24 -0.95 -20.56
CA ASN A 251 16.05 -2.04 -21.54
C ASN A 251 15.28 -1.57 -22.80
N THR A 252 15.70 -0.48 -23.44
CA THR A 252 15.36 -0.23 -24.85
C THR A 252 16.38 -0.91 -25.77
N HIS A 253 16.50 -2.23 -25.67
CA HIS A 253 17.03 -3.04 -26.75
C HIS A 253 16.13 -4.27 -26.90
N LYS A 254 15.48 -4.36 -28.07
CA LYS A 254 14.76 -5.52 -28.61
C LYS A 254 14.33 -6.56 -27.56
N VAL A 255 13.06 -6.50 -27.18
CA VAL A 255 12.39 -7.56 -26.43
C VAL A 255 12.50 -8.86 -27.22
N SER A 256 13.46 -9.69 -26.81
CA SER A 256 13.44 -11.14 -26.98
C SER A 256 13.61 -11.74 -25.59
N ALA A 257 12.59 -12.47 -25.15
CA ALA A 257 12.50 -13.27 -23.93
C ALA A 257 12.77 -12.54 -22.59
N SER A 258 11.67 -12.38 -21.85
CA SER A 258 11.57 -11.99 -20.44
C SER A 258 12.65 -12.66 -19.57
N THR A 259 13.39 -11.87 -18.80
CA THR A 259 14.10 -12.37 -17.62
C THR A 259 13.57 -11.60 -16.42
N THR A 260 12.64 -12.21 -15.69
CA THR A 260 12.16 -11.71 -14.41
C THR A 260 13.34 -11.63 -13.43
N THR A 261 13.56 -10.47 -12.82
CA THR A 261 14.57 -10.31 -11.78
C THR A 261 14.13 -11.09 -10.54
N MET A 262 14.81 -12.21 -10.28
CA MET A 262 14.60 -13.06 -9.11
C MET A 262 14.99 -12.31 -7.82
N LEU A 263 14.19 -12.42 -6.75
CA LEU A 263 14.44 -11.82 -5.44
C LEU A 263 15.65 -12.43 -4.70
N GLY A 264 16.14 -13.58 -5.16
CA GLY A 264 17.30 -14.28 -4.60
C GLY A 264 17.12 -15.80 -4.59
N ASP A 265 18.04 -16.51 -3.95
CA ASP A 265 17.92 -17.95 -3.70
C ASP A 265 16.73 -18.23 -2.76
N SER A 266 15.93 -19.26 -3.05
CA SER A 266 14.79 -19.62 -2.19
C SER A 266 15.28 -20.11 -0.82
N PRO A 267 14.51 -19.85 0.26
CA PRO A 267 14.82 -20.37 1.60
C PRO A 267 14.99 -21.89 1.62
N LYS A 268 15.87 -22.39 2.50
CA LYS A 268 16.15 -23.83 2.59
C LYS A 268 14.89 -24.67 2.81
N TRP A 269 13.96 -24.20 3.65
CA TRP A 269 12.73 -24.92 3.93
C TRP A 269 11.86 -25.11 2.67
N ILE A 270 11.79 -24.10 1.78
CA ILE A 270 11.13 -24.23 0.46
C ILE A 270 11.83 -25.31 -0.37
N THR A 271 13.16 -25.29 -0.41
CA THR A 271 13.93 -26.27 -1.22
C THR A 271 13.84 -27.70 -0.65
N ASN A 272 13.56 -27.85 0.64
CA ASN A 272 13.41 -29.13 1.32
C ASN A 272 12.00 -29.74 1.19
N LEU A 273 11.01 -28.99 0.68
CA LEU A 273 9.67 -29.51 0.44
C LEU A 273 9.74 -30.74 -0.48
N PRO A 274 9.03 -31.84 -0.18
CA PRO A 274 9.06 -33.06 -1.01
C PRO A 274 8.81 -32.82 -2.50
N GLN A 275 7.95 -31.85 -2.81
CA GLN A 275 7.53 -31.45 -4.14
C GLN A 275 8.69 -30.87 -4.96
N SER A 276 9.71 -30.27 -4.33
CA SER A 276 10.86 -29.62 -4.99
C SER A 276 11.71 -30.59 -5.83
N LYS A 277 11.55 -31.89 -5.60
CA LYS A 277 12.20 -32.98 -6.34
C LYS A 277 11.57 -33.23 -7.71
N ASN A 278 10.27 -32.95 -7.85
CA ASN A 278 9.46 -33.38 -8.98
C ASN A 278 8.87 -32.22 -9.79
N THR A 279 9.12 -30.98 -9.38
CA THR A 279 8.60 -29.78 -10.05
C THR A 279 9.69 -28.76 -10.33
N SER A 280 9.43 -27.90 -11.31
CA SER A 280 10.30 -26.78 -11.70
C SER A 280 9.80 -25.44 -11.16
N GLN A 281 8.56 -25.36 -10.69
CA GLN A 281 7.97 -24.15 -10.12
C GLN A 281 6.98 -24.48 -9.00
N MET A 282 7.04 -23.73 -7.90
CA MET A 282 6.16 -23.88 -6.75
C MET A 282 5.58 -22.53 -6.32
N LEU A 283 4.26 -22.46 -6.21
CA LEU A 283 3.58 -21.42 -5.44
C LEU A 283 3.25 -22.00 -4.06
N VAL A 284 3.79 -21.40 -3.00
CA VAL A 284 3.61 -21.86 -1.62
C VAL A 284 2.79 -20.84 -0.86
N VAL A 285 1.72 -21.30 -0.23
CA VAL A 285 0.87 -20.56 0.71
C VAL A 285 1.13 -21.14 2.10
N ALA A 286 1.89 -20.39 2.91
CA ALA A 286 2.30 -20.78 4.25
C ALA A 286 1.50 -19.98 5.28
N ALA A 287 0.44 -20.57 5.83
CA ALA A 287 -0.38 -19.92 6.85
C ALA A 287 0.39 -19.78 8.16
N TYR A 288 0.44 -18.56 8.71
CA TYR A 288 1.16 -18.27 9.96
C TYR A 288 0.24 -17.81 11.09
N ASP A 289 -1.00 -17.48 10.77
CA ASP A 289 -2.10 -17.28 11.72
C ASP A 289 -3.44 -17.69 11.06
N THR A 290 -4.55 -17.50 11.75
CA THR A 290 -5.90 -17.97 11.45
C THR A 290 -6.39 -17.51 10.09
N THR A 291 -6.16 -16.26 9.68
CA THR A 291 -6.68 -15.74 8.41
C THR A 291 -5.61 -15.21 7.46
N VAL A 292 -4.34 -15.31 7.84
CA VAL A 292 -3.21 -14.74 7.09
C VAL A 292 -2.18 -15.79 6.73
N ALA A 293 -1.59 -15.62 5.55
CA ALA A 293 -0.56 -16.49 5.03
C ALA A 293 0.54 -15.71 4.31
N TRP A 294 1.71 -16.32 4.23
CA TRP A 294 2.79 -15.88 3.37
C TRP A 294 2.73 -16.63 2.05
N ILE A 295 2.66 -15.90 0.93
CA ILE A 295 2.59 -16.47 -0.42
C ILE A 295 3.94 -16.22 -1.10
N SER A 296 4.53 -17.27 -1.66
CA SER A 296 5.74 -17.14 -2.47
C SER A 296 5.64 -17.93 -3.76
N LEU A 297 6.16 -17.36 -4.85
CA LEU A 297 6.36 -18.05 -6.11
C LEU A 297 7.86 -18.33 -6.27
N ASN A 298 8.22 -19.58 -6.48
CA ASN A 298 9.61 -20.04 -6.53
C ASN A 298 9.83 -20.86 -7.79
N GLU A 299 10.99 -20.70 -8.42
CA GLU A 299 11.34 -21.39 -9.65
C GLU A 299 12.74 -22.01 -9.56
N LYS A 300 12.87 -23.21 -10.11
CA LYS A 300 14.12 -23.92 -10.25
C LYS A 300 14.78 -23.53 -11.58
N GLY A 301 15.93 -22.88 -11.49
CA GLY A 301 16.74 -22.53 -12.64
C GLY A 301 17.34 -23.78 -13.32
N THR A 302 17.89 -23.57 -14.52
CA THR A 302 18.61 -24.62 -15.27
C THR A 302 19.87 -25.11 -14.56
N ASP A 303 20.41 -24.32 -13.63
CA ASP A 303 21.50 -24.67 -12.72
C ASP A 303 21.06 -25.55 -11.53
N GLY A 304 19.77 -25.90 -11.48
CA GLY A 304 19.17 -26.71 -10.43
C GLY A 304 18.89 -25.94 -9.12
N LYS A 305 19.21 -24.64 -9.06
CA LYS A 305 18.98 -23.81 -7.89
C LYS A 305 17.58 -23.22 -7.89
N TRP A 306 16.93 -23.25 -6.73
CA TRP A 306 15.64 -22.59 -6.51
C TRP A 306 15.84 -21.11 -6.22
N ARG A 307 15.03 -20.28 -6.85
CA ARG A 307 15.01 -18.83 -6.65
C ARG A 307 13.58 -18.35 -6.41
N THR A 308 13.43 -17.40 -5.51
CA THR A 308 12.14 -16.78 -5.24
C THR A 308 11.90 -15.67 -6.27
N ILE A 309 10.76 -15.73 -6.94
CA ILE A 309 10.31 -14.72 -7.91
C ILE A 309 9.50 -13.65 -7.19
N ILE A 310 8.56 -14.08 -6.35
CA ILE A 310 7.58 -13.21 -5.68
C ILE A 310 7.44 -13.66 -4.25
N THR A 311 7.26 -12.70 -3.36
CA THR A 311 6.85 -12.93 -2.00
C THR A 311 5.84 -11.86 -1.58
N THR A 312 4.76 -12.25 -0.92
CA THR A 312 3.72 -11.31 -0.47
C THR A 312 2.95 -11.88 0.71
N PRO A 313 2.49 -11.03 1.64
CA PRO A 313 1.43 -11.45 2.54
C PRO A 313 0.13 -11.65 1.75
N GLY A 314 -0.78 -12.45 2.31
CA GLY A 314 -2.09 -12.69 1.77
C GLY A 314 -3.08 -13.19 2.80
N PHE A 315 -4.34 -13.27 2.40
CA PHE A 315 -5.43 -13.75 3.23
C PHE A 315 -5.89 -15.14 2.79
N ILE A 316 -6.29 -15.94 3.77
CA ILE A 316 -6.89 -17.27 3.59
C ILE A 316 -8.31 -17.28 4.17
N GLY A 317 -8.97 -18.44 4.17
CA GLY A 317 -10.33 -18.60 4.65
C GLY A 317 -10.53 -18.06 6.06
N LYS A 318 -11.71 -17.46 6.31
CA LYS A 318 -12.11 -16.90 7.61
C LYS A 318 -11.88 -17.86 8.80
N ASN A 319 -12.06 -19.16 8.58
CA ASN A 319 -11.91 -20.19 9.60
C ASN A 319 -10.58 -20.96 9.47
N GLY A 320 -9.60 -20.39 8.77
CA GLY A 320 -8.26 -20.92 8.56
C GLY A 320 -8.15 -22.04 7.55
N LEU A 321 -7.19 -22.93 7.79
CA LEU A 321 -6.89 -24.04 6.89
C LEU A 321 -7.68 -25.32 7.25
N GLY A 322 -7.68 -26.28 6.33
CA GLY A 322 -8.21 -27.62 6.53
C GLY A 322 -9.67 -27.75 6.12
N LYS A 323 -9.98 -27.32 4.89
CA LYS A 323 -11.30 -27.49 4.28
C LYS A 323 -11.71 -28.96 4.24
N THR A 324 -12.91 -29.25 4.74
CA THR A 324 -13.50 -30.60 4.71
C THR A 324 -14.90 -30.63 4.09
N LYS A 325 -15.55 -29.47 3.96
CA LYS A 325 -16.88 -29.35 3.35
C LYS A 325 -17.10 -28.00 2.68
N GLU A 326 -18.06 -27.94 1.78
CA GLU A 326 -18.54 -26.69 1.20
C GLU A 326 -19.08 -25.74 2.28
N GLY A 327 -18.81 -24.44 2.14
CA GLY A 327 -19.28 -23.41 3.08
C GLY A 327 -18.64 -23.36 4.46
N ASP A 328 -17.63 -24.20 4.78
CA ASP A 328 -16.91 -24.15 6.07
C ASP A 328 -15.98 -22.93 6.24
N ALA A 329 -15.86 -22.08 5.22
CA ALA A 329 -14.99 -20.91 5.17
C ALA A 329 -13.51 -21.20 5.45
N LYS A 330 -13.04 -22.40 5.10
CA LYS A 330 -11.65 -22.82 5.22
C LYS A 330 -10.96 -22.94 3.87
N THR A 331 -9.66 -22.63 3.83
CA THR A 331 -8.80 -22.91 2.69
C THR A 331 -8.31 -24.36 2.75
N PRO A 332 -8.27 -25.11 1.63
CA PRO A 332 -7.82 -26.49 1.64
C PRO A 332 -6.33 -26.60 1.94
N VAL A 333 -5.94 -27.69 2.60
CA VAL A 333 -4.53 -28.09 2.81
C VAL A 333 -4.19 -29.15 1.78
N GLY A 334 -3.01 -29.04 1.16
CA GLY A 334 -2.54 -30.07 0.24
C GLY A 334 -1.65 -29.53 -0.88
N THR A 335 -1.53 -30.34 -1.93
CA THR A 335 -0.80 -30.02 -3.16
C THR A 335 -1.78 -30.00 -4.33
N PHE A 336 -1.75 -28.92 -5.09
CA PHE A 336 -2.68 -28.62 -6.18
C PHE A 336 -1.92 -28.09 -7.39
N SER A 337 -2.63 -27.74 -8.45
CA SER A 337 -2.12 -26.99 -9.60
C SER A 337 -3.05 -25.82 -9.92
N PHE A 338 -2.62 -24.96 -10.84
CA PHE A 338 -3.53 -24.02 -11.49
C PHE A 338 -4.05 -24.62 -12.80
N ASN A 339 -5.37 -24.73 -12.96
CA ASN A 339 -5.98 -25.32 -14.16
C ASN A 339 -6.88 -24.35 -14.95
N ALA A 340 -7.02 -23.11 -14.50
CA ALA A 340 -7.66 -22.03 -15.25
C ALA A 340 -7.10 -20.67 -14.81
N ALA A 341 -7.00 -19.74 -15.77
CA ALA A 341 -6.70 -18.34 -15.53
C ALA A 341 -7.84 -17.49 -16.10
N PHE A 342 -8.34 -16.53 -15.33
CA PHE A 342 -9.47 -15.70 -15.75
C PHE A 342 -9.52 -14.40 -14.95
N GLY A 343 -10.35 -13.45 -15.40
CA GLY A 343 -10.60 -12.23 -14.63
C GLY A 343 -11.37 -11.19 -15.42
N ILE A 344 -11.86 -10.18 -14.70
CA ILE A 344 -12.61 -9.04 -15.24
C ILE A 344 -11.70 -8.14 -16.09
N ALA A 345 -10.45 -7.98 -15.64
CA ALA A 345 -9.48 -7.17 -16.35
C ALA A 345 -8.92 -7.90 -17.58
N PRO A 346 -8.33 -7.19 -18.55
CA PRO A 346 -7.58 -7.81 -19.64
C PRO A 346 -6.40 -8.64 -19.13
N ASP A 347 -6.03 -9.68 -19.90
CA ASP A 347 -4.91 -10.58 -19.61
C ASP A 347 -3.62 -9.81 -19.25
N PRO A 348 -3.02 -10.05 -18.07
CA PRO A 348 -1.80 -9.36 -17.67
C PRO A 348 -0.53 -9.89 -18.37
N GLY A 349 -0.65 -10.91 -19.23
CA GLY A 349 0.46 -11.63 -19.87
C GLY A 349 0.65 -13.04 -19.29
N CYS A 350 -0.45 -13.72 -18.97
CA CYS A 350 -0.44 -15.03 -18.33
C CYS A 350 0.00 -16.14 -19.29
N SER A 351 0.88 -17.03 -18.83
CA SER A 351 1.28 -18.20 -19.64
C SER A 351 0.19 -19.29 -19.67
N ILE A 352 -0.71 -19.29 -18.69
CA ILE A 352 -1.90 -20.14 -18.67
C ILE A 352 -2.98 -19.44 -19.51
N PRO A 353 -3.68 -20.15 -20.43
CA PRO A 353 -4.74 -19.55 -21.24
C PRO A 353 -5.74 -18.75 -20.40
N TYR A 354 -5.90 -17.47 -20.74
CA TYR A 354 -6.68 -16.51 -19.96
C TYR A 354 -8.08 -16.31 -20.55
N ILE A 355 -9.10 -16.37 -19.68
CA ILE A 355 -10.48 -16.02 -20.01
C ILE A 355 -10.78 -14.63 -19.44
N GLN A 356 -10.87 -13.63 -20.31
CA GLN A 356 -11.44 -12.34 -19.91
C GLN A 356 -12.95 -12.51 -19.75
N VAL A 357 -13.45 -12.30 -18.53
CA VAL A 357 -14.85 -12.55 -18.19
C VAL A 357 -15.72 -11.32 -18.45
N GLY A 358 -16.95 -11.56 -18.92
CA GLY A 358 -18.02 -10.58 -19.00
C GLY A 358 -19.27 -11.09 -18.29
N ASP A 359 -20.43 -10.53 -18.65
CA ASP A 359 -21.73 -10.79 -17.99
C ASP A 359 -22.26 -12.22 -18.13
N ASP A 360 -21.65 -13.03 -18.99
CA ASP A 360 -22.11 -14.39 -19.26
C ASP A 360 -21.37 -15.46 -18.45
N GLN A 361 -20.28 -15.10 -17.76
CA GLN A 361 -19.39 -16.08 -17.11
C GLN A 361 -19.77 -16.32 -15.65
N TYR A 362 -20.04 -17.58 -15.32
CA TYR A 362 -20.34 -18.05 -13.97
C TYR A 362 -19.37 -19.16 -13.59
N TRP A 363 -18.97 -19.22 -12.32
CA TRP A 363 -18.44 -20.45 -11.74
C TRP A 363 -19.61 -21.24 -11.16
N SER A 364 -19.92 -22.37 -11.78
CA SER A 364 -21.07 -23.18 -11.39
C SER A 364 -20.86 -23.79 -10.00
N GLY A 365 -21.73 -23.44 -9.06
CA GLY A 365 -21.93 -24.21 -7.83
C GLY A 365 -23.22 -25.03 -7.87
N ASP A 366 -23.84 -25.14 -9.05
CA ASP A 366 -25.04 -25.93 -9.27
C ASP A 366 -24.72 -27.44 -9.27
N VAL A 367 -25.25 -28.15 -8.28
CA VAL A 367 -25.04 -29.59 -8.10
C VAL A 367 -25.95 -30.46 -8.97
N ASN A 368 -26.88 -29.86 -9.72
CA ASN A 368 -27.80 -30.60 -10.57
C ASN A 368 -27.04 -31.29 -11.72
N PRO A 369 -27.44 -32.53 -12.10
CA PRO A 369 -26.79 -33.26 -13.17
C PRO A 369 -26.70 -32.45 -14.47
N GLY A 370 -25.50 -32.37 -15.04
CA GLY A 370 -25.22 -31.66 -16.29
C GLY A 370 -24.81 -30.19 -16.14
N MET A 371 -24.96 -29.59 -14.95
CA MET A 371 -24.72 -28.15 -14.72
C MET A 371 -23.25 -27.79 -14.41
N GLN A 372 -22.33 -28.73 -14.63
CA GLN A 372 -20.88 -28.51 -14.57
C GLN A 372 -20.39 -27.94 -13.22
N TYR A 373 -20.86 -28.49 -12.10
CA TYR A 373 -20.40 -28.12 -10.76
C TYR A 373 -18.87 -27.98 -10.66
N ASN A 374 -18.43 -26.91 -10.01
CA ASN A 374 -17.04 -26.48 -9.83
C ASN A 374 -16.27 -26.22 -11.13
N LYS A 375 -16.94 -25.66 -12.15
CA LYS A 375 -16.31 -25.24 -13.41
C LYS A 375 -16.82 -23.88 -13.86
N MET A 376 -15.98 -23.19 -14.63
CA MET A 376 -16.39 -22.00 -15.39
C MET A 376 -17.37 -22.42 -16.50
N VAL A 377 -18.50 -21.72 -16.58
CA VAL A 377 -19.53 -21.92 -17.61
C VAL A 377 -19.96 -20.59 -18.23
N ASN A 378 -20.46 -20.65 -19.46
CA ASN A 378 -21.17 -19.55 -20.09
C ASN A 378 -22.68 -19.76 -19.90
N ILE A 379 -23.38 -18.78 -19.32
CA ILE A 379 -24.81 -18.89 -19.02
C ILE A 379 -25.68 -19.11 -20.26
N LYS A 380 -25.21 -18.72 -21.45
CA LYS A 380 -25.91 -18.95 -22.72
C LYS A 380 -25.96 -20.42 -23.10
N ASP A 381 -24.96 -21.20 -22.70
CA ASP A 381 -24.91 -22.65 -22.92
C ASP A 381 -25.67 -23.42 -21.83
N TYR A 382 -25.85 -22.81 -20.66
CA TYR A 382 -26.53 -23.37 -19.49
C TYR A 382 -27.66 -22.45 -18.99
N PRO A 383 -28.74 -22.23 -19.77
CA PRO A 383 -29.78 -21.25 -19.43
C PRO A 383 -30.57 -21.60 -18.16
N ASN A 384 -30.52 -22.86 -17.71
CA ASN A 384 -31.19 -23.36 -16.51
C ASN A 384 -30.25 -23.47 -15.30
N LEU A 385 -29.03 -22.92 -15.37
CA LEU A 385 -28.08 -22.92 -14.26
C LEU A 385 -28.72 -22.26 -13.03
N ASP A 386 -28.57 -22.90 -11.87
CA ASP A 386 -28.87 -22.29 -10.59
C ASP A 386 -27.86 -21.17 -10.29
N LYS A 387 -28.28 -19.93 -10.57
CA LYS A 387 -27.49 -18.72 -10.37
C LYS A 387 -27.31 -18.36 -8.90
N GLU A 388 -28.23 -18.77 -8.02
CA GLU A 388 -28.13 -18.44 -6.58
C GLU A 388 -26.99 -19.21 -5.92
N ASN A 389 -26.75 -20.43 -6.38
CA ASN A 389 -25.65 -21.27 -5.93
C ASN A 389 -24.38 -21.14 -6.79
N SER A 390 -24.36 -20.27 -7.81
CA SER A 390 -23.22 -20.09 -8.71
C SER A 390 -22.62 -18.69 -8.57
N GLU A 391 -21.29 -18.57 -8.65
CA GLU A 391 -20.64 -17.27 -8.56
C GLU A 391 -20.69 -16.57 -9.91
N HIS A 392 -21.44 -15.46 -10.00
CA HIS A 392 -21.40 -14.56 -11.15
C HIS A 392 -20.11 -13.73 -11.13
N ILE A 393 -19.12 -14.12 -11.93
CA ILE A 393 -17.73 -13.66 -11.75
C ILE A 393 -17.59 -12.14 -11.86
N ILE A 394 -18.33 -11.51 -12.79
CA ILE A 394 -18.26 -10.07 -13.06
C ILE A 394 -18.70 -9.20 -11.86
N GLU A 395 -19.49 -9.74 -10.93
CA GLU A 395 -20.01 -9.01 -9.77
C GLU A 395 -18.95 -8.77 -8.69
N TYR A 396 -17.87 -9.56 -8.71
CA TYR A 396 -16.73 -9.44 -7.80
C TYR A 396 -15.70 -8.43 -8.32
N THR A 397 -16.15 -7.19 -8.55
CA THR A 397 -15.46 -6.06 -9.23
C THR A 397 -14.12 -5.60 -8.64
N ARG A 398 -13.62 -6.26 -7.60
CA ARG A 398 -12.32 -6.03 -6.99
C ARG A 398 -11.54 -7.33 -6.86
N GLN A 399 -12.16 -8.34 -6.26
CA GLN A 399 -11.53 -9.62 -5.95
C GLN A 399 -11.15 -10.36 -7.22
N TYR A 400 -12.03 -10.35 -8.23
CA TYR A 400 -11.86 -11.15 -9.45
C TYR A 400 -11.36 -10.34 -10.65
N GLN A 401 -10.66 -9.22 -10.39
CA GLN A 401 -9.89 -8.54 -11.43
C GLN A 401 -8.92 -9.51 -12.11
N TYR A 402 -8.28 -10.38 -11.33
CA TYR A 402 -7.39 -11.44 -11.76
C TYR A 402 -7.53 -12.67 -10.86
N CYS A 403 -7.71 -13.84 -11.45
CA CYS A 403 -7.90 -15.11 -10.77
C CYS A 403 -7.09 -16.24 -11.41
N LEU A 404 -6.58 -17.12 -10.56
CA LEU A 404 -6.10 -18.46 -10.92
C LEU A 404 -6.91 -19.49 -10.15
N ASN A 405 -7.50 -20.46 -10.84
CA ASN A 405 -8.22 -21.54 -10.17
C ASN A 405 -7.26 -22.54 -9.55
N ILE A 406 -7.33 -22.72 -8.23
CA ILE A 406 -6.60 -23.78 -7.54
C ILE A 406 -7.40 -25.06 -7.74
N SER A 407 -6.75 -26.13 -8.21
CA SER A 407 -7.39 -27.39 -8.64
C SER A 407 -8.01 -28.22 -7.50
N TYR A 408 -8.37 -27.59 -6.38
CA TYR A 408 -9.13 -28.24 -5.32
C TYR A 408 -10.48 -28.71 -5.85
N ASN A 409 -10.84 -29.97 -5.58
CA ASN A 409 -12.07 -30.60 -6.04
C ASN A 409 -12.26 -30.50 -7.57
N ALA A 410 -11.18 -30.69 -8.36
CA ALA A 410 -11.22 -30.57 -9.82
C ALA A 410 -12.21 -31.54 -10.51
N GLU A 411 -12.47 -32.70 -9.90
CA GLU A 411 -13.47 -33.66 -10.38
C GLU A 411 -14.92 -33.18 -10.17
N GLY A 412 -15.11 -32.10 -9.39
CA GLY A 412 -16.42 -31.51 -9.13
C GLY A 412 -17.32 -32.43 -8.31
N THR A 413 -16.80 -33.00 -7.22
CA THR A 413 -17.62 -33.79 -6.29
C THR A 413 -18.44 -32.84 -5.41
N PRO A 414 -19.78 -32.88 -5.46
CA PRO A 414 -20.63 -31.98 -4.68
C PRO A 414 -20.36 -32.07 -3.18
N GLY A 415 -20.41 -30.92 -2.49
CA GLY A 415 -20.27 -30.82 -1.04
C GLY A 415 -18.83 -30.82 -0.51
N LEU A 416 -17.83 -31.12 -1.34
CA LEU A 416 -16.42 -30.89 -0.95
C LEU A 416 -16.04 -29.40 -1.03
N GLY A 417 -16.75 -28.62 -1.85
CA GLY A 417 -16.56 -27.20 -2.05
C GLY A 417 -16.10 -26.86 -3.46
N SER A 418 -16.49 -25.68 -3.91
CA SER A 418 -16.18 -25.13 -5.23
C SER A 418 -15.46 -23.79 -5.13
N ALA A 419 -15.06 -23.23 -6.27
CA ALA A 419 -14.58 -21.86 -6.44
C ALA A 419 -13.39 -21.49 -5.52
N ILE A 420 -12.39 -22.36 -5.40
CA ILE A 420 -11.18 -22.07 -4.63
C ILE A 420 -10.14 -21.42 -5.54
N PHE A 421 -10.06 -20.09 -5.48
CA PHE A 421 -9.17 -19.31 -6.33
C PHE A 421 -7.98 -18.73 -5.55
N LEU A 422 -6.90 -18.45 -6.27
CA LEU A 422 -5.97 -17.39 -5.92
C LEU A 422 -6.43 -16.12 -6.64
N HIS A 423 -6.77 -15.07 -5.90
CA HIS A 423 -7.37 -13.85 -6.47
C HIS A 423 -6.88 -12.56 -5.79
N CYS A 424 -7.37 -11.40 -6.25
CA CYS A 424 -7.00 -10.10 -5.70
C CYS A 424 -7.67 -9.83 -4.34
N MET A 425 -7.00 -9.12 -3.45
CA MET A 425 -7.61 -8.66 -2.19
C MET A 425 -8.84 -7.77 -2.44
N GLY A 426 -9.86 -7.94 -1.60
CA GLY A 426 -11.05 -7.08 -1.57
C GLY A 426 -10.96 -5.99 -0.48
N PRO A 427 -11.83 -4.97 -0.54
CA PRO A 427 -11.71 -3.77 0.30
C PRO A 427 -12.12 -3.92 1.77
N SER A 428 -12.74 -5.03 2.18
CA SER A 428 -13.56 -5.02 3.42
C SER A 428 -13.28 -6.13 4.42
N LYS A 429 -12.39 -7.09 4.16
CA LYS A 429 -12.20 -8.25 5.05
C LYS A 429 -10.77 -8.80 4.99
N PRO A 430 -10.06 -8.98 6.12
CA PRO A 430 -8.74 -9.61 6.15
C PRO A 430 -8.83 -11.16 6.10
N TYR A 431 -9.74 -11.68 5.26
CA TYR A 431 -10.01 -13.10 5.08
C TYR A 431 -10.88 -13.35 3.83
N THR A 432 -10.91 -14.61 3.37
CA THR A 432 -11.72 -15.07 2.24
C THR A 432 -12.82 -16.06 2.69
N GLY A 433 -13.65 -16.51 1.75
CA GLY A 433 -14.59 -17.63 1.96
C GLY A 433 -13.95 -19.02 1.84
N GLY A 434 -12.65 -19.11 1.60
CA GLY A 434 -11.91 -20.36 1.36
C GLY A 434 -10.80 -20.22 0.31
N CYS A 435 -10.86 -19.17 -0.51
CA CYS A 435 -9.81 -18.77 -1.46
C CYS A 435 -8.52 -18.31 -0.78
N VAL A 436 -7.52 -18.01 -1.60
CA VAL A 436 -6.31 -17.27 -1.21
C VAL A 436 -6.36 -15.91 -1.89
N ALA A 437 -6.12 -14.83 -1.15
CA ALA A 437 -6.14 -13.48 -1.69
C ALA A 437 -4.79 -12.76 -1.50
N VAL A 438 -4.30 -12.13 -2.56
CA VAL A 438 -3.04 -11.36 -2.57
C VAL A 438 -3.28 -9.95 -3.12
N PRO A 439 -2.39 -8.96 -2.86
CA PRO A 439 -2.51 -7.64 -3.47
C PRO A 439 -2.57 -7.72 -5.00
N GLU A 440 -3.37 -6.87 -5.66
CA GLU A 440 -3.61 -6.94 -7.12
C GLU A 440 -2.31 -6.85 -7.94
N ASN A 441 -1.38 -5.98 -7.53
CA ASN A 441 -0.07 -5.86 -8.18
C ASN A 441 0.73 -7.17 -8.09
N GLN A 442 0.69 -7.84 -6.94
CA GLN A 442 1.33 -9.15 -6.76
C GLN A 442 0.61 -10.23 -7.56
N MET A 443 -0.73 -10.18 -7.65
CA MET A 443 -1.50 -11.10 -8.48
C MET A 443 -1.10 -11.02 -9.96
N LYS A 444 -0.96 -9.79 -10.51
CA LYS A 444 -0.49 -9.57 -11.88
C LYS A 444 0.89 -10.19 -12.10
N LEU A 445 1.83 -9.93 -11.18
CA LEU A 445 3.17 -10.50 -11.25
C LEU A 445 3.14 -12.04 -11.18
N ILE A 446 2.31 -12.61 -10.32
CA ILE A 446 2.13 -14.06 -10.23
C ILE A 446 1.64 -14.60 -11.57
N MET A 447 0.60 -14.02 -12.16
CA MET A 447 0.06 -14.48 -13.45
C MET A 447 1.08 -14.37 -14.59
N GLN A 448 1.89 -13.30 -14.60
CA GLN A 448 2.95 -13.10 -15.59
C GLN A 448 4.08 -14.13 -15.48
N ASN A 449 4.27 -14.75 -14.32
CA ASN A 449 5.39 -15.65 -14.04
C ASN A 449 4.98 -17.11 -13.82
N VAL A 450 3.71 -17.37 -13.53
CA VAL A 450 3.21 -18.71 -13.28
C VAL A 450 3.23 -19.53 -14.56
N LYS A 451 3.77 -20.74 -14.48
CA LYS A 451 3.80 -21.71 -15.56
C LYS A 451 2.62 -22.67 -15.44
N PRO A 452 2.14 -23.25 -16.56
CA PRO A 452 1.07 -24.25 -16.53
C PRO A 452 1.36 -25.47 -15.64
N ASP A 453 2.63 -25.82 -15.40
CA ASP A 453 3.05 -26.93 -14.55
C ASP A 453 3.37 -26.52 -13.09
N CYS A 454 3.08 -25.26 -12.70
CA CYS A 454 3.31 -24.78 -11.35
C CYS A 454 2.57 -25.64 -10.32
N THR A 455 3.32 -26.12 -9.33
CA THR A 455 2.77 -26.84 -8.19
C THR A 455 2.34 -25.85 -7.11
N VAL A 456 1.10 -25.94 -6.64
CA VAL A 456 0.57 -25.12 -5.56
C VAL A 456 0.61 -25.92 -4.26
N ILE A 457 1.19 -25.37 -3.20
CA ILE A 457 1.30 -26.03 -1.90
C ILE A 457 0.65 -25.11 -0.87
N ILE A 458 -0.33 -25.65 -0.13
CA ILE A 458 -1.03 -24.90 0.91
C ILE A 458 -0.96 -25.69 2.21
N ASP A 459 -0.33 -25.11 3.23
CA ASP A 459 -0.30 -25.67 4.57
C ASP A 459 0.09 -24.59 5.60
N THR A 460 0.08 -24.95 6.87
CA THR A 460 0.63 -24.12 7.94
C THR A 460 2.14 -24.03 7.83
N MET A 461 2.70 -22.90 8.22
CA MET A 461 4.15 -22.71 8.36
C MET A 461 4.83 -23.83 9.14
N GLY A 462 4.24 -24.25 10.25
CA GLY A 462 4.79 -25.32 11.10
C GLY A 462 4.92 -26.65 10.35
N ASN A 463 3.90 -27.03 9.56
CA ASN A 463 3.93 -28.26 8.76
C ASN A 463 4.89 -28.17 7.57
N LEU A 464 5.08 -26.98 7.02
CA LEU A 464 6.05 -26.74 5.94
C LEU A 464 7.50 -26.73 6.44
N GLY A 465 7.71 -26.74 7.76
CA GLY A 465 9.03 -26.55 8.37
C GLY A 465 9.60 -25.15 8.07
N ALA A 466 8.73 -24.16 7.92
CA ALA A 466 9.13 -22.81 7.57
C ALA A 466 9.84 -22.13 8.74
N GLU A 467 11.04 -21.62 8.46
CA GLU A 467 11.85 -20.80 9.37
C GLU A 467 12.04 -19.45 8.66
N PHE A 468 11.61 -18.36 9.29
CA PHE A 468 11.78 -16.99 8.79
C PHE A 468 12.87 -16.25 9.54
#